data_AF-T0Y9K5-F1
#
_entry.id   AF-T0Y9K5-F1
#
_cell.length_a   1.000
_cell.length_b   1.000
_cell.length_c   1.000
_cell.angle_alpha   90.00
_cell.angle_beta   90.00
_cell.angle_gamma   90.00
#
_symmetry.space_group_name_H-M   'P 1'
#
loop_
_entity.id
_entity.type
_entity.pdbx_description
1 polymer ?
#
loop_
_entity_poly.entity_id
_entity_poly.type
_entity_poly.pdbx_seq_one_letter_code
_entity_poly.pdbx_strand_id
1 'polypeptide(L)'
;MDSDGKNPDVLEKQFRGKITGWEFPFTVEFSFIVHEVEAWLLFDEAVLSRITGRKVRKIHSPQELKDPKTKLVQILSEGKIDYTPALARRIVSAMDLDKLKIGSEVFSQFCQVI
;
A
#
# COMPACT_ATOMS: atom_id res chain seq x y z
N MET A 1 3.58 -1.15 -12.91
CA MET A 1 2.94 0.05 -13.48
C MET A 1 2.13 0.69 -12.38
N ASP A 2 2.36 1.98 -12.10
CA ASP A 2 1.49 2.79 -11.25
C ASP A 2 0.08 2.76 -11.85
N SER A 3 -0.91 2.26 -11.12
CA SER A 3 -2.29 2.41 -11.53
C SER A 3 -2.66 3.85 -11.21
N ASP A 4 -2.52 4.75 -12.19
CA ASP A 4 -2.89 6.19 -12.16
C ASP A 4 -4.34 6.45 -11.68
N GLY A 5 -4.70 6.08 -10.45
CA GLY A 5 -6.07 6.11 -9.94
C GLY A 5 -7.05 5.19 -10.68
N LYS A 6 -6.58 4.23 -11.48
CA LYS A 6 -7.47 3.27 -12.17
C LYS A 6 -8.09 2.32 -11.15
N ASN A 7 -9.40 2.12 -11.24
CA ASN A 7 -10.15 1.24 -10.36
C ASN A 7 -9.54 -0.18 -10.37
N PRO A 8 -9.08 -0.71 -9.22
CA PRO A 8 -8.52 -2.05 -9.10
C PRO A 8 -9.43 -3.12 -9.69
N ASP A 9 -10.75 -3.05 -9.45
CA ASP A 9 -11.72 -4.02 -9.96
C ASP A 9 -11.74 -4.08 -11.49
N VAL A 10 -11.53 -2.92 -12.15
CA VAL A 10 -11.53 -2.81 -13.61
C VAL A 10 -10.24 -3.37 -14.19
N LEU A 11 -9.10 -3.07 -13.55
CA LEU A 11 -7.81 -3.63 -13.94
C LEU A 11 -7.78 -5.14 -13.72
N GLU A 12 -8.33 -5.63 -12.60
CA GLU A 12 -8.41 -7.06 -12.30
C GLU A 12 -9.24 -7.76 -13.37
N LYS A 13 -10.44 -7.24 -13.68
CA LYS A 13 -11.28 -7.78 -14.76
C LYS A 13 -10.56 -7.80 -16.11
N GLN A 14 -9.79 -6.75 -16.43
CA GLN A 14 -8.99 -6.71 -17.66
C GLN A 14 -7.89 -7.78 -17.66
N PHE A 15 -7.13 -7.92 -16.57
CA PHE A 15 -6.06 -8.91 -16.48
C PHE A 15 -6.61 -10.33 -16.46
N ARG A 16 -7.67 -10.59 -15.70
CA ARG A 16 -8.39 -11.87 -15.67
C ARG A 16 -8.90 -12.22 -17.07
N GLY A 17 -9.43 -11.24 -17.80
CA GLY A 17 -9.81 -11.39 -19.21
C GLY A 17 -8.64 -11.83 -20.11
N LYS A 18 -7.45 -11.27 -19.92
CA LYS A 18 -6.25 -11.59 -20.73
C LYS A 18 -5.68 -13.00 -20.51
N ILE A 19 -5.82 -13.53 -19.30
CA ILE A 19 -5.35 -14.88 -18.96
C ILE A 19 -6.45 -15.93 -19.11
N THR A 20 -7.64 -15.55 -19.58
CA THR A 20 -8.73 -16.49 -19.86
C THR A 20 -8.25 -17.54 -20.85
N GLY A 21 -8.39 -18.82 -20.49
CA GLY A 21 -7.96 -19.95 -21.32
C GLY A 21 -6.50 -20.36 -21.15
N TRP A 22 -5.76 -19.74 -20.23
CA TRP A 22 -4.41 -20.17 -19.88
C TRP A 22 -4.51 -21.17 -18.71
N GLU A 23 -3.85 -22.31 -18.85
CA GLU A 23 -3.71 -23.29 -17.77
C GLU A 23 -2.39 -23.04 -17.04
N PHE A 24 -2.49 -22.79 -15.74
CA PHE A 24 -1.34 -22.67 -14.86
C PHE A 24 -1.32 -23.86 -13.90
N PRO A 25 -0.16 -24.50 -13.65
CA PRO A 25 -0.05 -25.59 -12.69
C PRO A 25 -0.11 -25.13 -11.22
N PHE A 26 -0.50 -23.87 -10.99
CA PHE A 26 -0.55 -23.21 -9.68
C PHE A 26 -1.72 -22.20 -9.64
N THR A 27 -2.15 -21.85 -8.43
CA THR A 27 -3.18 -20.81 -8.21
C THR A 27 -2.65 -19.44 -8.61
N VAL A 28 -3.41 -18.71 -9.44
CA VAL A 28 -3.09 -17.33 -9.83
C VAL A 28 -3.94 -16.37 -9.00
N GLU A 29 -3.27 -15.57 -8.17
CA GLU A 29 -3.88 -14.47 -7.41
C GLU A 29 -3.45 -13.12 -8.02
N PHE A 30 -4.40 -12.19 -8.11
CA PHE A 30 -4.13 -10.84 -8.58
C PHE A 30 -3.91 -9.93 -7.38
N SER A 31 -2.66 -9.49 -7.18
CA SER A 31 -2.31 -8.55 -6.12
C SER A 31 -1.98 -7.19 -6.72
N PHE A 32 -2.64 -6.14 -6.24
CA PHE A 32 -2.33 -4.76 -6.61
C PHE A 32 -1.20 -4.23 -5.73
N ILE A 33 0.04 -4.48 -6.14
CA ILE A 33 1.26 -4.14 -5.37
C ILE A 33 1.27 -2.66 -4.94
N VAL A 34 0.76 -1.74 -5.77
CA VAL A 34 0.75 -0.30 -5.42
C VAL A 34 -0.21 0.01 -4.27
N HIS A 35 -1.40 -0.59 -4.27
CA HIS A 35 -2.40 -0.41 -3.21
C HIS A 35 -1.88 -0.95 -1.88
N GLU A 36 -1.36 -2.18 -1.88
CA GLU A 36 -0.79 -2.82 -0.70
C GLU A 36 0.39 -2.01 -0.14
N VAL A 37 1.30 -1.57 -1.02
CA VAL A 37 2.43 -0.73 -0.59
C VAL A 37 1.95 0.58 0.02
N GLU A 38 0.99 1.27 -0.59
CA GLU A 38 0.44 2.52 -0.05
C GLU A 38 -0.31 2.30 1.27
N ALA A 39 -0.99 1.17 1.42
CA ALA A 39 -1.59 0.75 2.69
C ALA A 39 -0.51 0.49 3.76
N TRP A 40 0.60 -0.15 3.40
CA TRP A 40 1.70 -0.37 4.33
C TRP A 40 2.33 0.96 4.79
N LEU A 41 2.46 1.96 3.91
CA LEU A 41 2.96 3.30 4.30
C LEU A 41 2.09 3.98 5.36
N LEU A 42 0.80 3.61 5.46
CA LEU A 42 -0.13 4.13 6.46
C LEU A 42 -0.03 3.43 7.82
N PHE A 43 0.76 2.36 7.92
CA PHE A 43 0.79 1.50 9.10
C PHE A 43 1.52 2.12 10.30
N ASP A 44 2.56 2.92 10.05
CA ASP A 44 3.39 3.54 11.10
C ASP A 44 3.01 5.02 11.30
N GLU A 45 2.05 5.26 12.19
CA GLU A 45 1.57 6.62 12.46
C GLU A 45 2.63 7.51 13.11
N ALA A 46 3.60 6.93 13.81
CA ALA A 46 4.67 7.67 14.46
C ALA A 46 5.63 8.24 13.41
N VAL A 47 5.96 7.45 12.39
CA VAL A 47 6.77 7.92 11.25
C VAL A 47 6.04 9.00 10.46
N LEU A 48 4.76 8.81 10.16
CA LEU A 48 3.94 9.82 9.48
C LEU A 48 3.85 11.10 10.32
N SER A 49 3.69 10.98 11.64
CA SER A 49 3.66 12.13 12.54
C SER A 49 4.96 12.92 12.53
N ARG A 50 6.10 12.22 12.55
CA ARG A 50 7.44 12.83 12.46
C ARG A 50 7.67 13.53 11.13
N ILE A 51 7.24 12.92 10.02
CA ILE A 51 7.41 13.47 8.67
C ILE A 51 6.54 14.71 8.47
N THR A 52 5.28 14.66 8.90
CA THR A 52 4.32 15.75 8.73
C THR A 52 4.46 16.86 9.79
N GLY A 53 5.20 16.61 10.88
CA GLY A 53 5.28 17.52 12.03
C GLY A 53 3.94 17.64 12.78
N ARG A 54 3.04 16.67 12.62
CA ARG A 54 1.68 16.69 13.16
C ARG A 54 1.34 15.37 13.83
N LYS A 55 0.34 15.37 14.71
CA LYS A 55 -0.15 14.13 15.32
C LYS A 55 -1.06 13.39 14.34
N VAL A 56 -0.57 12.29 13.77
CA VAL A 56 -1.35 11.37 12.93
C VAL A 56 -2.03 10.35 13.83
N ARG A 57 -3.32 10.09 13.60
CA ARG A 57 -4.05 9.04 14.32
C ARG A 57 -3.73 7.69 13.69
N LYS A 58 -3.60 6.67 14.54
CA LYS A 58 -3.43 5.28 14.08
C LYS A 58 -4.60 4.89 13.17
N ILE A 59 -4.26 4.29 12.03
CA ILE A 59 -5.23 3.73 11.09
C ILE A 59 -5.26 2.22 11.32
N HIS A 60 -6.43 1.72 11.71
CA HIS A 60 -6.65 0.28 11.85
C HIS A 60 -6.91 -0.31 10.47
N SER A 61 -6.31 -1.47 10.19
CA SER A 61 -6.42 -2.19 8.92
C SER A 61 -6.26 -1.32 7.67
N PRO A 62 -5.08 -0.69 7.43
CA PRO A 62 -4.88 0.15 6.24
C PRO A 62 -5.15 -0.55 4.90
N GLN A 63 -4.95 -1.87 4.83
CA GLN A 63 -5.24 -2.69 3.64
C GLN A 63 -6.74 -2.85 3.34
N GLU A 64 -7.64 -2.58 4.28
CA GLU A 64 -9.09 -2.59 4.03
C GLU A 64 -9.59 -1.26 3.45
N LEU A 65 -8.71 -0.25 3.35
CA LEU A 65 -9.08 1.04 2.77
C LEU A 65 -9.32 0.89 1.27
N LYS A 66 -10.46 1.37 0.78
CA LYS A 66 -10.76 1.39 -0.66
C LYS A 66 -9.71 2.16 -1.48
N ASP A 67 -9.13 3.21 -0.92
CA ASP A 67 -8.11 4.04 -1.57
C ASP A 67 -7.06 4.54 -0.54
N PRO A 68 -6.02 3.72 -0.26
CA PRO A 68 -4.93 4.07 0.63
C PRO A 68 -4.12 5.26 0.11
N LYS A 69 -3.96 5.42 -1.21
CA LYS A 69 -3.26 6.55 -1.83
C LYS A 69 -3.89 7.87 -1.43
N THR A 70 -5.20 7.99 -1.62
CA THR A 70 -5.93 9.21 -1.28
C THR A 70 -5.81 9.51 0.21
N LYS A 71 -5.84 8.49 1.07
CA LYS A 71 -5.67 8.69 2.51
C LYS A 71 -4.26 9.16 2.87
N LEU A 72 -3.24 8.58 2.25
CA LEU A 72 -1.84 8.97 2.45
C LEU A 72 -1.61 10.41 1.97
N VAL A 73 -2.10 10.76 0.78
CA VAL A 73 -2.03 12.12 0.24
C VAL A 73 -2.74 13.11 1.17
N GLN A 74 -3.91 12.74 1.72
CA GLN A 74 -4.62 13.57 2.68
C GLN A 74 -3.75 13.88 3.90
N ILE A 75 -3.18 12.86 4.54
CA ILE A 75 -2.33 13.02 5.73
C ILE A 75 -1.10 13.89 5.45
N LEU A 76 -0.45 13.68 4.31
CA LEU A 76 0.73 14.44 3.91
C LEU A 76 0.38 15.91 3.58
N SER A 77 -0.76 16.13 2.91
CA SER A 77 -1.25 17.47 2.57
C SER A 77 -1.60 18.32 3.80
N GLU A 78 -2.06 17.69 4.89
CA GLU A 78 -2.27 18.38 6.17
C GLU A 78 -0.96 18.94 6.76
N GLY A 79 0.18 18.32 6.42
CA GLY A 79 1.53 18.79 6.72
C GLY A 79 2.13 19.71 5.63
N LYS A 80 1.37 20.04 4.57
CA LYS A 80 1.84 20.74 3.37
C LYS A 80 2.99 20.03 2.65
N ILE A 81 2.94 18.69 2.62
CA ILE A 81 3.96 17.86 1.96
C ILE A 81 3.32 17.17 0.75
N ASP A 82 3.97 17.28 -0.40
CA ASP A 82 3.54 16.58 -1.61
C ASP A 82 3.99 15.12 -1.60
N TYR A 83 3.08 14.22 -1.98
CA TYR A 83 3.41 12.81 -2.10
C TYR A 83 4.23 12.55 -3.37
N THR A 84 5.42 11.97 -3.18
CA THR A 84 6.33 11.61 -4.28
C THR A 84 6.94 10.23 -4.04
N PRO A 85 7.44 9.54 -5.09
CA PRO A 85 8.14 8.26 -4.90
C PRO A 85 9.39 8.37 -4.00
N ALA A 86 10.07 9.51 -4.01
CA ALA A 86 11.20 9.77 -3.11
C ALA A 86 10.75 9.85 -1.64
N LEU A 87 9.59 10.47 -1.39
CA LEU A 87 9.01 10.52 -0.05
C LEU A 87 8.53 9.14 0.41
N ALA A 88 7.89 8.36 -0.47
CA ALA A 88 7.51 6.98 -0.17
C ALA A 88 8.71 6.16 0.31
N ARG A 89 9.84 6.21 -0.42
CA ARG A 89 11.10 5.55 0.01
C ARG A 89 11.60 6.02 1.36
N ARG A 90 11.48 7.32 1.64
CA ARG A 90 11.89 7.91 2.93
C ARG A 90 10.97 7.46 4.08
N ILE A 91 9.67 7.31 3.83
CA ILE A 91 8.72 6.73 4.80
C ILE A 91 9.15 5.28 5.09
N VAL A 92 9.30 4.43 4.06
CA VAL A 92 9.71 3.02 4.23
C VAL A 92 11.03 2.90 5.01
N SER A 93 12.04 3.70 4.66
CA SER A 93 13.35 3.66 5.34
C SER A 93 13.28 4.05 6.82
N ALA A 94 12.21 4.74 7.22
CA ALA A 94 11.98 5.20 8.57
C ALA A 94 11.01 4.30 9.36
N MET A 95 10.28 3.40 8.69
CA MET A 95 9.27 2.53 9.25
C MET A 95 9.87 1.39 10.06
N ASP A 96 9.14 1.01 11.11
CA ASP A 96 9.39 -0.23 11.83
C ASP A 96 8.75 -1.40 11.06
N LEU A 97 9.57 -2.08 10.25
CA LEU A 97 9.12 -3.21 9.42
C LEU A 97 8.72 -4.43 10.25
N ASP A 98 9.25 -4.60 11.47
CA ASP A 98 8.84 -5.68 12.37
C ASP A 98 7.41 -5.45 12.86
N LYS A 99 7.05 -4.20 13.21
CA LYS A 99 5.67 -3.84 13.52
C LYS A 99 4.72 -4.08 12.35
N LEU A 100 5.13 -3.69 11.14
CA LEU A 100 4.35 -3.93 9.93
C LEU A 100 4.14 -5.43 9.69
N LYS A 101 5.17 -6.25 9.85
CA LYS A 101 5.10 -7.71 9.70
C LYS A 101 4.17 -8.37 10.71
N ILE A 102 4.15 -7.91 11.95
CA ILE A 102 3.26 -8.45 12.98
C ILE A 102 1.81 -8.04 12.74
N GLY A 103 1.55 -6.84 12.23
CA GLY A 103 0.19 -6.32 12.10
C GLY A 103 -0.41 -6.31 10.69
N SER A 104 0.32 -6.80 9.69
CA SER A 104 -0.18 -7.02 8.34
C SER A 104 0.09 -8.46 7.91
N GLU A 105 -0.95 -9.29 7.87
CA GLU A 105 -0.85 -10.67 7.40
C GLU A 105 -0.36 -10.73 5.93
N VAL A 106 -0.88 -9.84 5.09
CA VAL A 106 -0.48 -9.73 3.67
C VAL A 106 1.00 -9.38 3.54
N PHE A 107 1.51 -8.45 4.35
CA PHE A 107 2.95 -8.12 4.34
C PHE A 107 3.79 -9.28 4.86
N SER A 108 3.33 -9.99 5.90
CA SER A 108 4.02 -11.16 6.43
C SER A 108 4.14 -12.27 5.38
N GLN A 109 3.06 -12.55 4.65
CA GLN A 109 3.05 -13.51 3.54
C GLN A 109 3.96 -13.04 2.40
N PHE A 110 3.93 -11.75 2.04
CA PHE A 110 4.84 -11.18 1.04
C PHE A 110 6.31 -11.42 1.39
N CYS A 111 6.70 -11.24 2.65
CA CYS A 111 8.08 -11.50 3.10
C CYS A 111 8.48 -12.98 3.14
N GLN A 112 7.55 -13.93 3.02
CA GLN A 112 7.87 -15.37 2.99
C GLN A 112 8.14 -15.90 1.58
N VAL A 113 7.71 -15.15 0.56
CA VAL A 113 7.81 -15.55 -0.86
C VAL A 113 9.07 -14.97 -1.54
N ILE A 114 9.82 -14.12 -0.84
CA ILE A 114 11.05 -13.46 -1.29
C ILE A 114 12.23 -13.98 -0.48
#